data_AF-A0A8T3N6B2-F1
#
_entry.id   AF-A0A8T3N6B2-F1
#
_cell.length_a   1.000
_cell.length_b   1.000
_cell.length_c   1.000
_cell.angle_alpha   90.00
_cell.angle_beta   90.00
_cell.angle_gamma   90.00
#
_symmetry.space_group_name_H-M   'P 1'
#
loop_
_entity.id
_entity.type
_entity.pdbx_description
1 polymer ?
#
loop_
_entity_poly.entity_id
_entity_poly.type
_entity_poly.pdbx_seq_one_letter_code
_entity_poly.pdbx_strand_id
1 'polypeptide(L)' 'RGLRANASKRSHAELDESTDLDDGDPAQLGREYRGLQGWLPNLTVVGGCCGTDHRHVEAICEALTAGK' A
#
# COMPACT_ATOMS: atom_id res chain seq x y z
N ARG A 1 9.19 -7.69 10.35
CA ARG A 1 7.73 -7.45 10.54
C ARG A 1 7.19 -6.88 9.24
N GLY A 2 6.06 -7.39 8.76
CA GLY A 2 5.55 -7.07 7.42
C GLY A 2 4.13 -6.50 7.42
N LEU A 3 3.86 -5.60 6.48
CA LEU A 3 2.53 -5.06 6.20
C LEU A 3 2.26 -5.09 4.69
N ARG A 4 1.11 -5.64 4.29
CA ARG A 4 0.62 -5.59 2.91
C ARG A 4 -0.74 -4.93 2.88
N ALA A 5 -0.81 -3.75 2.28
CA ALA A 5 -2.07 -3.02 2.12
C ALA A 5 -2.79 -3.44 0.83
N ASN A 6 -4.12 -3.37 0.84
CA ASN A 6 -4.90 -3.38 -0.41
C ASN A 6 -4.65 -2.06 -1.17
N ALA A 7 -4.86 -2.06 -2.49
CA ALA A 7 -4.84 -0.82 -3.27
C ALA A 7 -6.09 0.04 -2.99
N SER A 8 -7.23 -0.62 -2.81
CA SER A 8 -8.50 0.03 -2.52
C SER A 8 -8.56 0.62 -1.11
N LYS A 9 -9.31 1.71 -0.98
CA LYS A 9 -9.67 2.35 0.29
C LYS A 9 -11.03 1.92 0.84
N ARG A 10 -11.72 1.02 0.13
CA ARG A 10 -12.96 0.42 0.59
C ARG A 10 -12.76 -0.19 1.97
N SER A 11 -13.75 -0.04 2.82
CA SER A 11 -13.83 -0.71 4.11
C SER A 11 -13.84 -2.24 3.92
N HIS A 12 -13.62 -2.96 5.01
CA HIS A 12 -13.66 -4.43 4.99
C HIS A 12 -15.01 -4.96 4.48
N ALA A 13 -16.13 -4.35 4.87
CA ALA A 13 -17.46 -4.76 4.41
C ALA A 13 -17.66 -4.50 2.91
N GLU A 14 -17.25 -3.32 2.43
CA GLU A 14 -17.33 -2.98 1.00
C GLU A 14 -16.42 -3.87 0.14
N LEU A 15 -15.27 -4.31 0.66
CA LEU A 15 -14.39 -5.25 -0.03
C LEU A 15 -14.95 -6.67 -0.06
N ASP A 16 -15.60 -7.13 1.02
CA ASP A 16 -16.18 -8.46 1.12
C ASP A 16 -17.34 -8.65 0.13
N GLU A 17 -18.12 -7.59 -0.09
CA GLU A 17 -19.24 -7.56 -1.05
C GLU A 17 -18.83 -7.11 -2.46
N SER A 18 -17.55 -6.83 -2.69
CA SER A 18 -17.04 -6.27 -3.95
C SER A 18 -17.09 -7.31 -5.09
N THR A 19 -17.64 -6.93 -6.23
CA THR A 19 -17.61 -7.75 -7.45
C THR A 19 -16.53 -7.33 -8.44
N ASP A 20 -15.98 -6.13 -8.24
CA ASP A 20 -14.86 -5.56 -8.98
C ASP A 20 -13.59 -5.52 -8.13
N LEU A 21 -12.45 -5.45 -8.81
CA LEU A 21 -11.15 -5.25 -8.19
C LEU A 21 -10.71 -3.81 -8.40
N ASP A 22 -10.83 -2.99 -7.36
CA ASP A 22 -10.39 -1.60 -7.35
C ASP A 22 -8.85 -1.53 -7.27
N ASP A 23 -8.25 -0.95 -8.31
CA ASP A 23 -6.79 -0.83 -8.46
C ASP A 23 -6.21 0.42 -7.78
N GLY A 24 -7.03 1.26 -7.14
CA GLY A 24 -6.56 2.35 -6.28
C GLY A 24 -5.63 3.36 -6.96
N ASP A 25 -4.81 4.04 -6.14
CA ASP A 25 -3.79 5.00 -6.61
C ASP A 25 -2.39 4.57 -6.11
N PRO A 26 -1.50 4.11 -7.01
CA PRO A 26 -0.12 3.75 -6.67
C PRO A 26 0.66 4.83 -5.92
N ALA A 27 0.59 6.08 -6.39
CA ALA A 27 1.35 7.18 -5.83
C ALA A 27 0.83 7.55 -4.44
N GLN A 28 -0.49 7.49 -4.23
CA GLN A 28 -1.08 7.65 -2.91
C GLN A 28 -0.64 6.56 -1.95
N LEU A 29 -0.69 5.29 -2.37
CA LEU A 29 -0.25 4.17 -1.53
C LEU A 29 1.21 4.31 -1.08
N GLY A 30 2.10 4.74 -1.99
CA GLY A 30 3.50 5.02 -1.65
C GLY A 30 3.66 6.10 -0.56
N ARG A 31 2.94 7.23 -0.68
CA ARG A 31 2.96 8.30 0.33
C ARG A 31 2.44 7.83 1.69
N GLU A 32 1.40 7.01 1.70
CA GLU A 32 0.83 6.45 2.93
C GLU A 32 1.81 5.49 3.62
N TYR A 33 2.50 4.63 2.86
CA TYR A 33 3.58 3.79 3.39
C TYR A 33 4.72 4.60 4.02
N ARG A 34 5.12 5.72 3.40
CA ARG A 34 6.11 6.63 4.00
C ARG A 34 5.61 7.21 5.33
N GLY A 35 4.34 7.59 5.40
CA GLY A 35 3.70 8.06 6.63
C GLY A 35 3.75 7.04 7.77
N LEU A 36 3.62 5.74 7.46
CA LEU A 36 3.66 4.66 8.45
C LEU A 36 5.03 4.49 9.13
N GLN A 37 6.13 4.94 8.53
CA GLN A 37 7.47 4.79 9.14
C GLN A 37 7.58 5.48 10.52
N GLY A 38 6.84 6.57 10.73
CA GLY A 38 6.80 7.25 12.04
C GLY A 38 6.07 6.46 13.13
N TRP A 39 5.12 5.59 12.74
CA TRP A 39 4.29 4.82 13.66
C TRP A 39 4.81 3.39 13.86
N LEU A 40 5.46 2.84 12.84
CA LEU A 40 5.93 1.45 12.78
C LEU A 40 7.44 1.41 12.49
N PRO A 41 8.31 1.83 13.44
CA PRO A 41 9.75 1.96 13.21
C PRO A 41 10.45 0.63 12.89
N ASN A 42 9.80 -0.50 13.18
CA ASN A 42 10.32 -1.85 12.91
C ASN A 42 9.70 -2.51 11.66
N LEU A 43 8.93 -1.76 10.86
CA LEU A 43 8.38 -2.23 9.60
C LEU A 43 9.51 -2.41 8.58
N THR A 44 9.72 -3.66 8.16
CA THR A 44 10.91 -4.09 7.42
C THR A 44 10.56 -4.79 6.12
N VAL A 45 9.31 -5.21 5.96
CA VAL A 45 8.79 -5.81 4.74
C VAL A 45 7.49 -5.10 4.38
N VAL A 46 7.40 -4.57 3.16
CA VAL A 46 6.23 -3.86 2.65
C VAL A 46 5.84 -4.45 1.30
N GLY A 47 4.58 -4.30 0.92
CA GLY A 47 4.09 -4.76 -0.37
C GLY A 47 2.59 -4.57 -0.49
N GLY A 48 2.01 -5.18 -1.50
CA GLY A 48 0.58 -5.04 -1.77
C GLY A 48 -0.21 -6.34 -1.57
N CYS A 49 -1.52 -6.19 -1.46
CA CYS A 49 -2.52 -7.25 -1.43
C CYS A 49 -3.49 -7.06 -2.62
N CYS A 50 -4.80 -7.19 -2.41
CA CYS A 50 -5.79 -7.08 -3.49
C CYS A 50 -5.74 -5.70 -4.18
N GLY A 51 -5.81 -5.71 -5.51
CA GLY A 51 -5.78 -4.51 -6.35
C GLY A 51 -4.37 -3.95 -6.62
N THR A 52 -3.33 -4.48 -5.97
CA THR A 52 -1.97 -4.01 -6.19
C THR A 52 -1.26 -4.74 -7.33
N ASP A 53 -0.42 -4.01 -8.05
CA ASP A 53 0.42 -4.52 -9.15
C ASP A 53 1.82 -3.88 -9.11
N HIS A 54 2.60 -4.07 -10.18
CA HIS A 54 3.97 -3.54 -10.26
C HIS A 54 4.06 -2.01 -10.11
N ARG A 55 3.04 -1.25 -10.56
CA ARG A 55 3.00 0.22 -10.44
C ARG A 55 2.98 0.63 -8.96
N HIS A 56 2.24 -0.11 -8.15
CA HIS A 56 2.15 0.09 -6.71
C HIS A 56 3.48 -0.22 -6.02
N VAL A 57 4.11 -1.33 -6.38
CA VAL A 57 5.41 -1.73 -5.80
C VAL A 57 6.47 -0.68 -6.13
N GLU A 58 6.51 -0.18 -7.36
CA GLU A 58 7.41 0.90 -7.78
C GLU A 58 7.19 2.16 -6.94
N ALA A 59 5.96 2.64 -6.83
CA ALA A 59 5.64 3.84 -6.03
C ALA A 59 5.96 3.66 -4.53
N ILE A 60 5.75 2.48 -3.96
CA ILE A 60 6.15 2.16 -2.57
C ILE A 60 7.68 2.23 -2.43
N CYS A 61 8.42 1.63 -3.36
CA CYS A 61 9.88 1.67 -3.37
C CYS A 61 10.38 3.12 -3.42
N GLU A 62 9.95 3.90 -4.42
CA GLU A 62 10.33 5.30 -4.58
C GLU A 62 10.05 6.12 -3.31
N ALA A 63 8.85 5.99 -2.74
CA ALA A 63 8.46 6.74 -1.56
C ALA A 63 9.29 6.40 -0.32
N LEU A 64 9.75 5.16 -0.17
CA LEU A 64 10.52 4.70 0.99
C LEU A 64 12.02 4.84 0.84
N THR A 65 12.53 4.93 -0.39
CA THR A 65 13.95 5.15 -0.68
C THR A 65 14.28 6.61 -0.96
N ALA A 66 13.32 7.46 -1.29
CA ALA A 66 13.56 8.89 -1.51
C ALA A 66 14.13 9.57 -0.25
N GLY A 67 15.40 10.00 -0.34
CA GLY A 67 16.12 10.69 0.75
C GLY A 67 16.89 9.78 1.71
N LYS A 68 17.03 8.48 1.39
CA LYS A 68 18.14 7.65 1.86
C LYS A 68 19.35 7.83 0.94
#